data_AF-A0A833PGY8-F1
#
_entry.id   AF-A0A833PGY8-F1
#
_cell.length_a   1.000
_cell.length_b   1.000
_cell.length_c   1.000
_cell.angle_alpha   90.00
_cell.angle_beta   90.00
_cell.angle_gamma   90.00
#
_symmetry.space_group_name_H-M   'P 1'
#
loop_
_entity.id
_entity.type
_entity.pdbx_description
1 polymer ?
#
loop_
_entity_poly.entity_id
_entity_poly.type
_entity_poly.pdbx_seq_one_letter_code
_entity_poly.pdbx_strand_id
1 'polypeptide(L)'
;MSTAKAKEALNFQTEVMQAAQKGDKDALKGVVDKMKTYVDGFNKDLDGLALKSTEVASVRDKMKESNNLGVEMSEAGLASSPDPQKIMELQKKGTDLQQSLLTEMQALQTKANAAP
;
A
#
# COMPACT_ATOMS: atom_id res chain seq x y z
N MET A 1 -5.80 1.08 14.79
CA MET A 1 -5.92 2.16 13.78
C MET A 1 -6.91 3.19 14.28
N SER A 2 -6.60 4.49 14.18
CA SER A 2 -7.56 5.52 14.60
C SER A 2 -8.78 5.53 13.67
N THR A 3 -9.96 5.78 14.22
CA THR A 3 -11.22 5.98 13.47
C THR A 3 -11.09 7.03 12.36
N ALA A 4 -10.16 8.00 12.51
CA ALA A 4 -9.86 9.00 11.49
C ALA A 4 -9.23 8.41 10.22
N LYS A 5 -8.25 7.52 10.36
CA LYS A 5 -7.57 6.87 9.23
C LYS A 5 -8.48 5.92 8.45
N ALA A 6 -9.35 5.21 9.17
CA ALA A 6 -10.39 4.38 8.55
C ALA A 6 -11.40 5.23 7.75
N LYS A 7 -11.78 6.41 8.28
CA LYS A 7 -12.67 7.35 7.59
C LYS A 7 -12.02 7.97 6.36
N GLU A 8 -10.73 8.31 6.42
CA GLU A 8 -9.93 8.75 5.27
C GLU A 8 -9.93 7.70 4.15
N ALA A 9 -9.70 6.42 4.49
CA ALA A 9 -9.71 5.34 3.51
C ALA A 9 -11.09 5.16 2.83
N LEU A 10 -12.18 5.23 3.60
CA LEU A 10 -13.55 5.18 3.06
C LEU A 10 -13.87 6.39 2.16
N ASN A 11 -13.37 7.57 2.53
CA ASN A 11 -13.50 8.76 1.70
C ASN A 11 -12.75 8.59 0.38
N PHE A 12 -11.53 8.07 0.38
CA PHE A 12 -10.80 7.77 -0.86
C PHE A 12 -11.57 6.82 -1.75
N GLN A 13 -12.13 5.73 -1.20
CA GLN A 13 -12.92 4.78 -1.99
C GLN A 13 -14.12 5.47 -2.67
N THR A 14 -14.80 6.36 -1.95
CA THR A 14 -15.95 7.11 -2.48
C THR A 14 -15.53 8.10 -3.57
N GLU A 15 -14.45 8.86 -3.34
CA GLU A 15 -13.91 9.83 -4.31
C GLU A 15 -13.45 9.12 -5.60
N VAL A 16 -12.74 7.98 -5.49
CA VAL A 16 -12.35 7.16 -6.65
C VAL A 16 -13.57 6.68 -7.42
N MET A 17 -14.57 6.10 -6.74
CA MET A 17 -15.77 5.59 -7.42
C MET A 17 -16.52 6.69 -8.17
N GLN A 18 -16.68 7.86 -7.55
CA GLN A 18 -17.35 8.99 -8.20
C GLN A 18 -16.57 9.53 -9.39
N ALA A 19 -15.26 9.68 -9.27
CA ALA A 19 -14.41 10.17 -10.35
C ALA A 19 -14.34 9.16 -11.51
N ALA A 20 -14.22 7.86 -11.21
CA ALA A 20 -14.23 6.79 -12.19
C ALA A 20 -15.56 6.70 -12.95
N GLN A 21 -16.71 6.79 -12.26
CA GLN A 21 -18.03 6.79 -12.90
C GLN A 21 -18.22 7.96 -13.87
N LYS A 22 -17.62 9.11 -13.57
CA LYS A 22 -17.69 10.31 -14.39
C LYS A 22 -16.61 10.37 -15.49
N GLY A 23 -15.66 9.44 -15.48
CA GLY A 23 -14.47 9.51 -16.34
C GLY A 23 -13.58 10.71 -16.06
N ASP A 24 -13.66 11.29 -14.85
CA ASP A 24 -12.97 12.52 -14.46
C ASP A 24 -11.52 12.19 -14.06
N LYS A 25 -10.62 12.27 -15.04
CA LYS A 25 -9.20 11.95 -14.87
C LYS A 25 -8.48 12.91 -13.93
N ASP A 26 -8.88 14.18 -13.90
CA ASP A 26 -8.27 15.17 -13.01
C ASP A 26 -8.66 14.92 -11.56
N ALA A 27 -9.93 14.58 -11.31
CA ALA A 27 -10.38 14.14 -9.99
C ALA A 27 -9.68 12.84 -9.55
N LEU A 28 -9.56 11.85 -10.45
CA LEU A 28 -8.83 10.61 -10.16
C LEU A 28 -7.36 10.87 -9.79
N LYS A 29 -6.69 11.76 -10.53
CA LYS A 29 -5.32 12.18 -10.22
C LYS A 29 -5.22 12.83 -8.85
N GLY A 30 -6.15 13.73 -8.52
CA GLY A 30 -6.22 14.35 -7.20
C GLY A 30 -6.39 13.34 -6.05
N VAL A 31 -7.14 12.25 -6.28
CA VAL A 31 -7.27 11.17 -5.28
C VAL A 31 -5.95 10.40 -5.13
N VAL A 32 -5.24 10.13 -6.22
CA VAL A 32 -3.93 9.46 -6.18
C VAL A 32 -2.90 10.33 -5.46
N ASP A 33 -2.88 11.64 -5.67
CA ASP A 33 -1.99 12.56 -4.95
C ASP A 33 -2.27 12.56 -3.43
N LYS A 34 -3.54 12.50 -3.02
CA LYS A 34 -3.91 12.34 -1.61
C LYS A 34 -3.46 10.98 -1.06
N MET A 35 -3.66 9.91 -1.83
CA MET A 35 -3.23 8.56 -1.44
C MET A 35 -1.72 8.48 -1.25
N LYS A 36 -0.94 9.11 -2.14
CA LYS A 36 0.51 9.23 -2.03
C LYS A 36 0.93 9.95 -0.74
N THR A 37 0.33 11.10 -0.45
CA THR A 37 0.59 11.85 0.79
C THR A 37 0.26 11.01 2.03
N TYR A 38 -0.84 10.27 1.99
CA TYR A 38 -1.24 9.37 3.06
C TYR A 38 -0.21 8.23 3.26
N VAL A 39 0.22 7.61 2.17
CA VAL A 39 1.21 6.52 2.17
C VAL A 39 2.57 7.00 2.68
N ASP A 40 3.03 8.17 2.24
CA ASP A 40 4.29 8.76 2.70
C ASP A 40 4.25 9.03 4.21
N GLY A 41 3.14 9.59 4.70
CA GLY A 41 2.93 9.80 6.14
C GLY A 41 2.93 8.49 6.93
N PHE A 42 2.19 7.49 6.45
CA PHE A 42 2.10 6.18 7.10
C PHE A 42 3.46 5.45 7.10
N ASN A 43 4.19 5.49 5.99
CA ASN A 43 5.53 4.89 5.89
C ASN A 43 6.53 5.59 6.83
N LYS A 44 6.40 6.91 7.02
CA LYS A 44 7.20 7.66 8.00
C LYS A 44 6.86 7.26 9.44
N ASP A 45 5.57 7.05 9.75
CA ASP A 45 5.15 6.54 11.06
C ASP A 45 5.73 5.15 11.31
N LEU A 46 5.74 4.28 10.30
CA LEU A 46 6.38 2.96 10.36
C LEU A 46 7.89 3.06 10.63
N ASP A 47 8.59 3.98 9.95
CA ASP A 47 10.02 4.22 10.16
C ASP A 47 10.34 4.72 11.58
N GLY A 48 9.39 5.44 12.19
CA GLY A 48 9.49 5.89 13.58
C GLY A 48 9.32 4.78 14.62
N LEU A 49 8.91 3.57 14.23
CA LEU A 49 8.77 2.45 15.15
C LEU A 49 10.14 1.90 15.57
N ALA A 50 10.42 1.96 16.87
CA ALA A 50 11.61 1.36 17.47
C ALA A 50 11.45 -0.18 17.56
N LEU A 51 11.72 -0.86 16.45
CA LEU A 51 11.63 -2.31 16.35
C LEU A 51 12.92 -2.98 16.85
N LYS A 52 12.79 -3.98 17.73
CA LYS A 52 13.92 -4.74 18.28
C LYS A 52 14.24 -6.02 17.49
N SER A 53 13.28 -6.54 16.74
CA SER A 53 13.40 -7.78 15.95
C SER A 53 13.65 -7.43 14.49
N THR A 54 14.63 -8.11 13.90
CA THR A 54 14.94 -8.00 12.46
C THR A 54 13.82 -8.56 11.60
N GLU A 55 13.09 -9.56 12.10
CA GLU A 55 11.94 -10.14 11.41
C GLU A 55 10.76 -9.16 11.34
N VAL A 56 10.47 -8.46 12.44
CA VAL A 56 9.43 -7.41 12.43
C VAL A 56 9.86 -6.21 11.59
N ALA A 57 11.16 -5.90 11.54
CA ALA A 57 11.70 -4.89 10.62
C ALA A 57 11.51 -5.28 9.15
N SER A 58 11.74 -6.55 8.79
CA SER A 58 11.49 -7.06 7.43
C SER A 58 10.01 -6.91 7.04
N VAL A 59 9.09 -7.26 7.93
CA VAL A 59 7.64 -7.08 7.68
C VAL A 59 7.27 -5.62 7.49
N ARG A 60 7.84 -4.71 8.30
CA ARG A 60 7.64 -3.26 8.13
C ARG A 60 8.11 -2.81 6.75
N ASP A 61 9.29 -3.23 6.34
CA ASP A 61 9.87 -2.80 5.06
C ASP A 61 9.02 -3.30 3.88
N LYS A 62 8.50 -4.53 3.96
CA LYS A 62 7.55 -5.07 2.97
C LYS A 62 6.19 -4.40 2.99
N MET A 63 5.68 -4.02 4.15
CA MET A 63 4.47 -3.20 4.24
C MET A 63 4.66 -1.86 3.52
N LYS A 64 5.80 -1.19 3.71
CA LYS A 64 6.12 0.05 2.99
C LYS A 64 6.20 -0.16 1.49
N GLU A 65 6.86 -1.23 1.05
CA GLU A 65 6.93 -1.60 -0.37
C GLU A 65 5.53 -1.83 -0.95
N SER A 66 4.63 -2.45 -0.19
CA SER A 66 3.25 -2.72 -0.62
C SER A 66 2.45 -1.43 -0.78
N ASN A 67 2.61 -0.50 0.17
CA ASN A 67 1.95 0.81 0.10
C ASN A 67 2.44 1.61 -1.11
N ASN A 68 3.75 1.63 -1.34
CA ASN A 68 4.35 2.32 -2.49
C ASN A 68 3.88 1.71 -3.81
N LEU A 69 3.83 0.38 -3.88
CA LEU A 69 3.35 -0.33 -5.05
C LEU A 69 1.89 0.03 -5.38
N GLY A 70 1.03 0.13 -4.38
CA GLY A 70 -0.37 0.55 -4.58
C GLY A 70 -0.49 1.95 -5.20
N VAL A 71 0.38 2.88 -4.79
CA VAL A 71 0.48 4.22 -5.39
C VAL A 71 0.99 4.14 -6.82
N GLU A 72 2.07 3.42 -7.08
CA GLU A 72 2.65 3.26 -8.42
C GLU A 72 1.66 2.62 -9.41
N MET A 73 0.90 1.61 -8.97
CA MET A 73 -0.16 1.00 -9.78
C MET A 73 -1.27 2.00 -10.11
N SER A 74 -1.65 2.83 -9.14
CA SER A 74 -2.68 3.86 -9.33
C SER A 74 -2.19 4.96 -10.29
N GLU A 75 -0.95 5.43 -10.14
CA GLU A 75 -0.32 6.38 -11.06
C GLU A 75 -0.20 5.80 -12.48
N ALA A 76 0.22 4.54 -12.62
CA ALA A 76 0.34 3.87 -13.92
C ALA A 76 -1.01 3.68 -14.61
N GLY A 77 -2.07 3.35 -13.86
CA GLY A 77 -3.42 3.20 -14.39
C GLY A 77 -4.07 4.52 -14.84
N LEU A 78 -3.69 5.64 -14.22
CA LEU A 78 -4.18 6.98 -14.58
C LEU A 78 -3.32 7.71 -15.61
N ALA A 79 -2.20 7.13 -16.03
CA ALA A 79 -1.36 7.71 -17.07
C ALA A 79 -2.16 7.95 -18.35
N SER A 80 -1.85 9.04 -19.06
CA SER A 80 -2.50 9.38 -20.34
C SER A 80 -2.30 8.28 -21.39
N SER A 81 -1.17 7.57 -21.32
CA SER A 81 -0.86 6.35 -22.05
C SER A 81 -0.32 5.33 -21.05
N PRO A 82 -1.17 4.41 -20.52
CA PRO A 82 -0.72 3.37 -19.62
C PRO A 82 0.24 2.42 -20.33
N ASP A 83 1.37 2.13 -19.70
CA ASP A 83 2.34 1.13 -20.18
C ASP A 83 1.91 -0.26 -19.68
N PRO A 84 1.45 -1.17 -20.57
CA PRO A 84 1.00 -2.49 -20.18
C PRO A 84 2.11 -3.34 -19.55
N GLN A 85 3.36 -3.19 -19.99
CA GLN A 85 4.49 -3.93 -19.43
C GLN A 85 4.75 -3.48 -18.00
N LYS A 86 4.79 -2.16 -17.78
CA LYS A 86 4.93 -1.60 -16.43
C LYS A 86 3.81 -2.07 -15.50
N ILE A 87 2.55 -2.08 -15.97
CA ILE A 87 1.42 -2.57 -15.17
C ILE A 87 1.57 -4.05 -14.82
N MET A 88 1.98 -4.90 -15.78
CA MET A 88 2.23 -6.31 -15.52
C MET A 88 3.36 -6.53 -14.51
N GLU A 89 4.45 -5.78 -14.62
CA GLU A 89 5.56 -5.84 -13.66
C GLU A 89 5.13 -5.44 -12.26
N LEU A 90 4.34 -4.37 -12.14
CA LEU A 90 3.77 -3.92 -10.86
C LEU A 90 2.83 -4.98 -10.27
N GLN A 91 1.96 -5.59 -11.08
CA GLN A 91 1.10 -6.68 -10.63
C GLN A 91 1.88 -7.91 -10.15
N LYS A 92 2.95 -8.28 -10.87
CA LYS A 92 3.84 -9.37 -10.47
C LYS A 92 4.52 -9.07 -9.14
N LYS A 93 5.11 -7.88 -9.00
CA LYS A 93 5.70 -7.42 -7.72
C LYS A 93 4.69 -7.49 -6.58
N GLY A 94 3.43 -7.11 -6.83
CA GLY A 94 2.37 -7.18 -5.83
C GLY A 94 2.07 -8.59 -5.37
N THR A 95 2.03 -9.53 -6.32
CA THR A 95 1.81 -10.96 -6.02
C THR A 95 2.98 -11.54 -5.23
N ASP A 96 4.21 -11.28 -5.67
CA ASP A 96 5.44 -11.75 -5.00
C ASP A 96 5.53 -11.18 -3.58
N LEU A 97 5.23 -9.90 -3.40
CA LEU A 97 5.24 -9.22 -2.12
C LEU A 97 4.16 -9.74 -1.17
N GLN A 98 2.94 -9.96 -1.66
CA GLN A 98 1.84 -10.54 -0.88
C GLN A 98 2.21 -11.94 -0.38
N GLN A 99 2.77 -12.77 -1.25
CA GLN A 99 3.20 -14.12 -0.89
C GLN A 99 4.33 -14.07 0.15
N SER A 100 5.31 -13.17 -0.03
CA SER A 100 6.40 -12.98 0.91
C SER A 100 5.92 -12.52 2.29
N LEU A 101 4.99 -11.56 2.34
CA LEU A 101 4.37 -11.09 3.59
C LEU A 101 3.61 -12.20 4.32
N LEU A 102 2.85 -13.03 3.59
CA LEU A 102 2.14 -14.17 4.19
C LEU A 102 3.11 -15.16 4.84
N THR A 103 4.21 -15.51 4.14
CA THR A 103 5.23 -16.40 4.67
C THR A 103 5.89 -15.84 5.92
N GLU A 104 6.25 -14.55 5.93
CA GLU A 104 6.87 -13.94 7.11
C GLU A 104 5.91 -13.82 8.29
N MET A 105 4.65 -13.46 8.04
CA MET A 105 3.62 -13.39 9.08
C MET A 105 3.37 -14.76 9.71
N GLN A 106 3.35 -15.83 8.92
CA GLN A 106 3.27 -17.20 9.42
C GLN A 106 4.48 -17.57 10.28
N ALA A 107 5.69 -17.27 9.82
CA ALA A 107 6.92 -17.52 10.57
C ALA A 107 6.95 -16.76 11.91
N LEU A 108 6.54 -15.50 11.90
CA LEU A 108 6.40 -14.67 13.11
C LEU A 108 5.36 -15.26 14.07
N GLN A 109 4.20 -15.68 13.55
CA GLN A 109 3.14 -16.27 14.37
C GLN A 109 3.61 -17.57 15.03
N THR A 110 4.28 -18.46 14.30
CA THR A 110 4.87 -19.67 14.85
C THR A 110 5.89 -19.36 15.95
N LYS A 111 6.77 -18.37 15.72
CA LYS A 111 7.79 -17.98 16.70
C LYS A 111 7.19 -17.33 17.96
N ALA A 112 6.15 -16.51 17.80
CA ALA A 112 5.41 -15.91 18.91
C ALA A 112 4.70 -16.97 19.76
N ASN A 113 4.11 -17.99 19.12
CA ASN A 113 3.43 -19.09 19.81
C ASN A 113 4.41 -20.10 20.46
N ALA A 114 5.66 -20.12 20.01
CA ALA A 114 6.72 -20.96 20.57
C ALA A 114 7.56 -20.25 21.66
N ALA A 115 7.32 -18.96 21.90
CA ALA A 115 7.94 -18.23 23.00
C ALA A 115 7.24 -18.61 24.33
N PRO A 116 7.98 -19.06 25.35
CA PRO A 116 7.42 -19.43 26.65
C PRO A 116 6.91 -18.22 27.45
#